data_AF-A0AAD8MZZ2-F1
#
_entry.id   AF-A0AAD8MZZ2-F1
#
_cell.length_a   1.000
_cell.length_b   1.000
_cell.length_c   1.000
_cell.angle_alpha   90.00
_cell.angle_beta   90.00
_cell.angle_gamma   90.00
#
_symmetry.space_group_name_H-M   'P 1'
#
loop_
_entity.id
_entity.type
_entity.pdbx_description
1 polymer ?
#
loop_
_entity_poly.entity_id
_entity_poly.type
_entity_poly.pdbx_seq_one_letter_code
_entity_poly.pdbx_strand_id
1 'polypeptide(L)'
;MFIEFLKVNVPRIEKKIDLHLWTEGTGIPPDAMEPISDIYSKIVSLAKEFNQGRMPKDDEVADWSGQEWELYLENIPKSVEASHVSICPIQDLLFHTASLLSFLH
;
A
#
# COMPACT_ATOMS: atom_id res chain seq x y z
N MET A 1 16.66 26.92 -13.04
CA MET A 1 16.50 25.93 -11.93
C MET A 1 15.02 25.53 -11.84
N PHE A 2 14.70 24.32 -11.39
CA PHE A 2 13.35 23.73 -11.46
C PHE A 2 12.22 24.61 -10.88
N ILE A 3 12.46 25.29 -9.75
CA ILE A 3 11.49 26.21 -9.14
C ILE A 3 11.11 27.37 -10.06
N GLU A 4 12.09 27.97 -10.74
CA GLU A 4 11.85 29.06 -11.70
C GLU A 4 11.05 28.55 -12.91
N PHE A 5 11.30 27.31 -13.34
CA PHE A 5 10.48 26.68 -14.38
C PHE A 5 9.03 26.51 -13.94
N LEU A 6 8.77 26.10 -12.69
CA LEU A 6 7.41 25.96 -12.16
C LEU A 6 6.67 27.30 -12.05
N LYS A 7 7.35 28.36 -11.60
CA LYS A 7 6.74 29.71 -11.51
C LYS A 7 6.32 30.25 -12.89
N VAL A 8 7.11 29.97 -13.92
CA VAL A 8 6.80 30.38 -15.31
C VAL A 8 5.64 29.58 -15.89
N ASN A 9 5.59 28.26 -15.66
CA ASN A 9 4.61 27.38 -16.31
C ASN A 9 3.32 27.17 -15.50
N VAL A 10 3.34 27.43 -14.19
CA VAL A 10 2.17 27.31 -13.31
C VAL A 10 1.99 28.64 -12.57
N PRO A 11 1.36 29.64 -13.21
CA PRO A 11 1.21 30.97 -12.62
C PRO A 11 0.49 30.89 -11.27
N ARG A 12 0.99 31.65 -10.28
CA ARG A 12 0.42 31.76 -8.93
C ARG A 12 0.51 30.49 -8.07
N ILE A 13 1.32 29.50 -8.45
CA ILE A 13 1.56 28.31 -7.62
C ILE A 13 2.09 28.67 -6.23
N GLU A 14 2.95 29.69 -6.15
CA GLU A 14 3.51 30.24 -4.90
C GLU A 14 2.48 30.84 -3.93
N LYS A 15 1.25 31.11 -4.40
CA LYS A 15 0.14 31.58 -3.56
C LYS A 15 -0.68 30.44 -2.97
N LYS A 16 -0.46 29.21 -3.45
CA LYS A 16 -1.22 28.02 -3.06
C LYS A 16 -0.38 27.06 -2.24
N ILE A 17 0.89 26.89 -2.59
CA ILE A 17 1.81 25.97 -1.94
C ILE A 17 3.17 26.65 -1.72
N ASP A 18 3.85 26.29 -0.65
CA ASP A 18 5.23 26.67 -0.43
C ASP A 18 6.15 25.74 -1.23
N LEU A 19 6.63 26.23 -2.38
CA LEU A 19 7.49 25.46 -3.27
C LEU A 19 8.77 25.00 -2.60
N HIS A 20 9.37 25.84 -1.74
CA HIS A 20 10.61 25.49 -1.08
C HIS A 20 10.38 24.41 -0.03
N LEU A 21 9.29 24.48 0.72
CA LEU A 21 8.91 23.43 1.67
C LEU A 21 8.68 22.07 0.95
N TRP A 22 8.03 22.08 -0.21
CA TRP A 22 7.74 20.87 -0.98
C TRP A 22 8.97 20.25 -1.66
N THR A 23 9.98 21.05 -2.04
CA THR A 23 11.16 20.53 -2.77
C THR A 23 12.41 20.38 -1.93
N GLU A 24 12.61 21.24 -0.93
CA GLU A 24 13.82 21.32 -0.11
C GLU A 24 13.54 21.10 1.38
N GLY A 25 12.27 21.07 1.79
CA GLY A 25 11.85 20.74 3.14
C GLY A 25 12.11 19.28 3.50
N THR A 26 12.02 18.98 4.79
CA THR A 26 12.17 17.61 5.31
C THR A 26 10.81 17.06 5.74
N GLY A 27 10.61 15.76 5.53
CA GLY A 27 9.34 15.10 5.84
C GLY A 27 8.24 15.41 4.81
N ILE A 28 6.99 15.13 5.20
CA ILE A 28 5.81 15.37 4.37
C ILE A 28 5.26 16.77 4.72
N PRO A 29 5.02 17.65 3.73
CA PRO A 29 4.42 18.96 3.97
C PRO A 29 3.05 18.87 4.67
N PRO A 30 2.69 19.84 5.54
CA PRO A 30 1.44 19.80 6.30
C PRO A 30 0.19 19.98 5.43
N ASP A 31 0.35 20.52 4.22
CA ASP A 31 -0.68 20.68 3.20
C ASP A 31 -0.72 19.51 2.20
N ALA A 32 0.10 18.47 2.40
CA ALA A 32 0.05 17.26 1.59
C ALA A 32 -1.29 16.54 1.79
N MET A 33 -2.03 16.37 0.70
CA MET A 33 -3.29 15.63 0.72
C MET A 33 -3.02 14.14 0.89
N GLU A 34 -3.65 13.52 1.88
CA GLU A 34 -3.65 12.07 2.01
C GLU A 34 -4.52 11.43 0.91
N PRO A 35 -3.99 10.42 0.18
CA PRO A 35 -4.79 9.71 -0.81
C PRO A 35 -5.85 8.86 -0.11
N ILE A 36 -7.11 9.02 -0.52
CA ILE A 36 -8.23 8.23 -0.02
C ILE A 36 -8.54 7.15 -1.06
N SER A 37 -8.61 5.88 -0.64
CA SER A 37 -8.98 4.76 -1.49
C SER A 37 -9.87 3.79 -0.74
N ASP A 38 -11.09 3.60 -1.24
CA ASP A 38 -12.08 2.69 -0.65
C ASP A 38 -11.58 1.23 -0.66
N ILE A 39 -10.87 0.85 -1.72
CA ILE A 39 -10.26 -0.48 -1.87
C ILE A 39 -9.19 -0.69 -0.79
N TYR A 40 -8.29 0.28 -0.64
CA TYR A 40 -7.25 0.25 0.39
C TYR A 40 -7.87 0.13 1.79
N SER A 41 -8.87 0.96 2.10
CA SER A 41 -9.54 0.92 3.40
C SER A 41 -10.21 -0.43 3.67
N LYS A 42 -10.83 -1.06 2.66
CA LYS A 42 -11.41 -2.39 2.78
C LYS A 42 -10.34 -3.45 3.08
N ILE A 43 -9.23 -3.45 2.35
CA ILE A 43 -8.13 -4.42 2.53
C ILE A 43 -7.49 -4.29 3.90
N VAL A 44 -7.22 -3.06 4.36
CA VAL A 44 -6.66 -2.81 5.69
C VAL A 44 -7.64 -3.22 6.79
N SER A 45 -8.95 -3.05 6.59
CA SER A 45 -9.96 -3.55 7.53
C SER A 45 -9.91 -5.08 7.65
N LEU A 46 -9.87 -5.78 6.53
CA LEU A 46 -9.74 -7.25 6.48
C LEU A 46 -8.44 -7.73 7.15
N ALA A 47 -7.33 -7.03 6.92
CA ALA A 47 -6.05 -7.35 7.57
C ALA A 47 -6.10 -7.14 9.09
N LYS A 48 -6.88 -6.18 9.60
CA LYS A 48 -7.09 -6.01 11.05
C LYS A 48 -7.98 -7.11 11.64
N GLU A 49 -8.96 -7.60 10.89
CA GLU A 49 -9.82 -8.72 11.28
C GLU A 49 -9.02 -10.03 11.41
N PHE A 50 -7.88 -10.14 10.73
CA PHE A 50 -6.95 -11.25 10.91
C PHE A 50 -6.49 -11.41 12.37
N ASN A 51 -6.29 -10.29 13.09
CA ASN A 51 -5.92 -10.32 14.52
C ASN A 51 -7.00 -10.95 15.41
N GLN A 52 -8.23 -11.00 14.90
CA GLN A 52 -9.38 -11.57 15.58
C GLN A 52 -9.63 -13.01 15.14
N GLY A 53 -8.72 -13.60 14.35
CA GLY A 53 -8.81 -14.96 13.83
C GLY A 53 -9.73 -15.11 12.62
N ARG A 54 -10.20 -14.01 12.01
CA ARG A 54 -11.00 -14.06 10.78
C ARG A 54 -10.10 -13.92 9.55
N MET A 55 -10.10 -14.94 8.70
CA MET A 55 -9.53 -14.83 7.35
C MET A 55 -10.58 -14.30 6.37
N PRO A 56 -10.15 -13.53 5.34
CA PRO A 56 -11.00 -13.20 4.20
C PRO A 56 -11.50 -14.47 3.52
N LYS A 57 -12.76 -14.47 3.09
CA LYS A 57 -13.32 -15.58 2.32
C LYS A 57 -12.93 -15.49 0.85
N ASP A 58 -13.00 -16.62 0.15
CA ASP A 58 -12.66 -16.71 -1.29
C ASP A 58 -13.47 -15.73 -2.16
N ASP A 59 -14.74 -15.48 -1.83
CA ASP A 59 -15.59 -14.51 -2.53
C ASP A 59 -15.21 -13.05 -2.25
N GLU A 60 -14.62 -12.76 -1.10
CA GLU A 60 -14.17 -11.40 -0.73
C GLU A 60 -12.88 -11.01 -1.46
N VAL A 61 -12.11 -12.00 -1.91
CA VAL A 61 -10.78 -11.86 -2.53
C VAL A 61 -10.72 -12.33 -3.99
N ALA A 62 -11.82 -12.82 -4.56
CA ALA A 62 -11.85 -13.39 -5.91
C ALA A 62 -11.39 -12.40 -6.99
N ASP A 63 -11.67 -11.11 -6.80
CA ASP A 63 -11.33 -10.04 -7.74
C ASP A 63 -10.00 -9.35 -7.40
N TRP A 64 -9.24 -9.85 -6.41
CA TRP A 64 -7.99 -9.22 -5.99
C TRP A 64 -6.88 -9.43 -7.01
N SER A 65 -6.27 -8.32 -7.40
CA SER A 65 -4.99 -8.25 -8.10
C SER A 65 -3.82 -8.56 -7.16
N GLY A 66 -2.64 -8.82 -7.73
CA GLY A 66 -1.43 -9.10 -6.95
C GLY A 66 -1.05 -7.97 -5.98
N GLN A 67 -1.33 -6.71 -6.32
CA GLN A 67 -1.04 -5.55 -5.46
C GLN A 67 -1.94 -5.51 -4.23
N GLU A 68 -3.20 -5.93 -4.37
CA GLU A 68 -4.15 -5.98 -3.25
C GLU A 68 -3.78 -7.09 -2.26
N TRP A 69 -3.28 -8.22 -2.79
CA TRP A 69 -2.70 -9.28 -1.98
C TRP A 69 -1.44 -8.84 -1.23
N GLU A 70 -0.51 -8.18 -1.92
CA GLU A 70 0.71 -7.65 -1.29
C GLU A 70 0.35 -6.68 -0.16
N LEU A 71 -0.56 -5.74 -0.42
CA LEU A 71 -1.05 -4.79 0.57
C LEU A 71 -1.68 -5.50 1.78
N TYR A 72 -2.50 -6.53 1.57
CA TYR A 72 -3.07 -7.31 2.66
C TYR A 72 -1.99 -7.95 3.53
N LEU A 73 -0.99 -8.59 2.90
CA LEU A 73 0.11 -9.28 3.58
C LEU A 73 1.04 -8.32 4.34
N GLU A 74 1.22 -7.09 3.87
CA GLU A 74 1.98 -6.08 4.59
C GLU A 74 1.28 -5.57 5.85
N ASN A 75 -0.05 -5.66 5.90
CA ASN A 75 -0.88 -5.11 6.97
C ASN A 75 -1.29 -6.12 8.05
N ILE A 76 -1.02 -7.43 7.86
CA ILE A 76 -1.16 -8.44 8.92
C ILE A 76 0.03 -8.39 9.88
N PRO A 77 -0.10 -8.83 11.15
CA PRO A 77 1.01 -8.83 12.10
C PRO A 77 2.16 -9.72 11.63
N LYS A 78 3.39 -9.20 11.70
CA LYS A 78 4.61 -9.94 11.34
C LYS A 78 4.90 -11.12 12.27
N SER A 79 4.29 -11.15 13.46
CA SER A 79 4.34 -12.26 14.40
C SER A 79 3.01 -13.00 14.33
N VAL A 80 2.95 -13.97 13.42
CA VAL A 80 1.84 -14.90 13.33
C VAL A 80 2.22 -16.14 14.15
N GLU A 81 1.46 -16.44 15.19
CA GLU A 81 1.54 -17.73 15.90
C GLU A 81 1.45 -18.88 14.88
N ALA A 82 2.36 -19.86 14.95
CA ALA A 82 2.49 -20.92 13.94
C ALA A 82 1.19 -21.72 13.69
N SER A 83 0.27 -21.72 14.66
CA SER A 83 -1.07 -22.32 14.56
C SER A 83 -2.00 -21.64 13.55
N HIS A 84 -1.75 -20.38 13.16
CA HIS A 84 -2.52 -19.68 12.13
C HIS A 84 -1.95 -19.87 10.71
N VAL A 85 -0.74 -20.42 10.59
CA VAL A 85 -0.06 -20.66 9.30
C VAL A 85 -0.64 -21.88 8.57
N SER A 86 -1.27 -22.82 9.30
CA SER A 86 -1.80 -24.07 8.73
C SER A 86 -3.14 -23.93 8.02
N ILE A 87 -3.83 -22.79 8.11
CA ILE A 87 -5.16 -22.54 7.52
C ILE A 87 -5.10 -21.49 6.40
N CYS A 88 -3.97 -20.80 6.24
CA CYS A 88 -3.83 -19.76 5.23
C CYS A 88 -3.74 -20.37 3.81
N PRO A 89 -4.61 -19.95 2.86
CA PRO A 89 -4.45 -20.26 1.44
C PRO A 89 -3.16 -19.67 0.83
N ILE A 90 -2.42 -18.89 1.63
CA ILE A 90 -1.19 -18.19 1.30
C ILE A 90 -0.04 -19.15 0.96
N GLN A 91 -0.12 -20.44 1.29
CA GLN A 91 0.91 -21.40 0.88
C GLN A 91 0.96 -21.54 -0.66
N ASP A 92 -0.19 -21.49 -1.33
CA ASP A 92 -0.26 -21.52 -2.79
C ASP A 92 0.17 -20.17 -3.41
N LEU A 93 -0.20 -19.04 -2.80
CA LEU A 93 0.15 -17.70 -3.30
C LEU A 93 1.64 -17.37 -3.11
N LEU A 94 2.25 -17.79 -1.99
CA LEU A 94 3.70 -17.69 -1.76
C LEU A 94 4.47 -18.61 -2.69
N PHE A 95 3.98 -19.82 -3.00
CA PHE A 95 4.62 -20.68 -4.00
C PHE A 95 4.53 -20.10 -5.41
N HIS A 96 3.38 -19.51 -5.78
CA HIS A 96 3.21 -18.95 -7.13
C HIS A 96 4.02 -17.66 -7.35
N THR A 97 4.14 -16.80 -6.32
CA THR A 97 4.96 -15.57 -6.38
C THR A 97 6.46 -15.87 -6.24
N ALA A 98 6.85 -16.84 -5.40
CA ALA A 98 8.24 -17.31 -5.33
C ALA A 98 8.69 -18.04 -6.60
N SER A 99 7.78 -18.74 -7.29
CA SER A 99 8.06 -19.38 -8.58
C SER A 99 8.36 -18.35 -9.67
N LEU A 100 7.66 -17.20 -9.70
CA LEU A 100 7.95 -16.13 -10.65
C LEU A 100 9.30 -15.44 -10.41
N LEU A 101 9.76 -15.37 -9.15
CA LEU A 101 11.09 -14.85 -8.82
C LEU A 101 12.24 -15.83 -9.14
N SER A 102 11.96 -17.12 -9.28
CA SER A 102 12.97 -18.15 -9.61
C SER A 102 13.11 -18.43 -11.11
N PHE A 103 12.33 -17.75 -11.97
CA PHE A 103 12.49 -17.79 -13.44
C PHE A 103 13.28 -16.59 -14.02
N LEU A 104 13.88 -15.74 -13.19
CA LEU A 104 14.73 -14.60 -13.60
C LEU A 104 16.22 -14.76 -13.22
N HIS A 105 16.73 -16.00 -13.18
CA HIS A 105 18.17 -16.27 -13.26
C HIS A 105 18.48 -17.46 -14.16
#